data_AF-A0A7C7HM94-F1
#
_entry.id   AF-A0A7C7HM94-F1
#
_cell.length_a   1.000
_cell.length_b   1.000
_cell.length_c   1.000
_cell.angle_alpha   90.00
_cell.angle_beta   90.00
_cell.angle_gamma   90.00
#
_symmetry.space_group_name_H-M   'P 1'
#
loop_
_entity.id
_entity.type
_entity.pdbx_description
1 polymer ?
#
loop_
_entity_poly.entity_id
_entity_poly.type
_entity_poly.pdbx_seq_one_letter_code
_entity_poly.pdbx_strand_id
1 'polypeptide(L)'
;VYFNDFDDNNILDIVEAHYDDEFQDFVPERGFSCISNAIPFVREEKQTFYNYAQSSLGDIFGNSLTKAPYLEANTLESTVFINTGNEFTPVILPFEAQITTAMHAGVADINGDGHEDIFLSQNFFAVQKETDRNDSGRGLVILGDGKGNFESLPGHSSGILIYGEQRGAAFADYNMDARIDLLVTQNGAKTKLYQNINSKPGLRVTLRGPKNNPWSFGSKIRIQYNDGTMGPMREIQSGSGYWSQNSSIQVMGLKREAKKIYIQWPDGSKTTETIQGKKLIATYRSP
;
A
#
# COMPACT_ATOMS: atom_id res chain seq x y z
N VAL A 1 8.80 -2.33 21.81
CA VAL A 1 7.62 -1.68 22.44
C VAL A 1 7.43 -2.26 23.82
N TYR A 2 7.78 -1.50 24.85
CA TYR A 2 7.54 -1.86 26.25
C TYR A 2 6.14 -1.43 26.64
N PHE A 3 5.51 -2.19 27.53
CA PHE A 3 4.17 -1.87 28.03
C PHE A 3 4.04 -2.27 29.50
N ASN A 4 3.69 -1.31 30.35
CA ASN A 4 3.49 -1.51 31.79
C ASN A 4 2.71 -0.31 32.35
N ASP A 5 2.35 -0.33 33.63
CA ASP A 5 1.97 0.87 34.37
C ASP A 5 3.25 1.49 34.94
N PHE A 6 3.80 2.53 34.29
CA PHE A 6 5.11 3.08 34.66
C PHE A 6 5.06 4.14 35.75
N ASP A 7 3.89 4.71 36.02
CA ASP A 7 3.66 5.75 37.04
C ASP A 7 2.65 5.35 38.13
N ASP A 8 2.30 4.05 38.20
CA ASP A 8 1.41 3.43 39.20
C ASP A 8 0.01 4.06 39.26
N ASN A 9 -0.52 4.52 38.13
CA ASN A 9 -1.82 5.19 38.04
C ASN A 9 -2.98 4.26 37.60
N ASN A 10 -2.72 2.95 37.45
CA ASN A 10 -3.60 1.90 36.91
C ASN A 10 -3.98 2.07 35.43
N ILE A 11 -3.18 2.79 34.64
CA ILE A 11 -3.32 2.91 33.19
C ILE A 11 -2.14 2.19 32.53
N LEU A 12 -2.42 1.49 31.43
CA LEU A 12 -1.37 0.85 30.65
C LEU A 12 -0.66 1.90 29.80
N ASP A 13 0.62 2.10 30.08
CA ASP A 13 1.51 2.92 29.29
C ASP A 13 2.21 2.12 28.19
N ILE A 14 2.59 2.83 27.13
CA ILE A 14 3.34 2.30 26.01
C ILE A 14 4.60 3.13 25.81
N VAL A 15 5.74 2.46 25.78
CA VAL A 15 7.04 3.07 25.50
C VAL A 15 7.64 2.42 24.26
N GLU A 16 7.68 3.18 23.17
CA GLU A 16 8.32 2.79 21.92
C GLU A 16 9.82 3.07 22.01
N ALA A 17 10.62 2.13 21.50
CA ALA A 17 12.07 2.11 21.67
C ALA A 17 12.74 1.68 20.37
N HIS A 18 13.89 2.27 20.06
CA HIS A 18 14.84 1.72 19.09
C HIS A 18 16.24 1.64 19.74
N TYR A 19 17.07 0.73 19.23
CA TYR A 19 18.45 0.66 19.63
C TYR A 19 19.23 1.75 18.90
N ASP A 20 19.98 2.56 19.64
CA ASP A 20 20.82 3.61 19.08
C ASP A 20 22.30 3.22 19.21
N ASP A 21 23.01 3.24 18.07
CA ASP A 21 24.40 2.82 18.01
C ASP A 21 25.37 3.82 18.66
N GLU A 22 25.01 5.10 18.80
CA GLU A 22 25.85 6.09 19.47
C GLU A 22 25.75 5.97 20.99
N PHE A 23 24.53 5.77 21.50
CA PHE A 23 24.26 5.51 22.92
C PHE A 23 24.65 4.09 23.35
N GLN A 24 24.73 3.14 22.41
CA GLN A 24 24.91 1.72 22.67
C GLN A 24 23.82 1.15 23.60
N ASP A 25 22.62 1.74 23.59
CA ASP A 25 21.48 1.37 24.44
C ASP A 25 20.15 1.70 23.72
N PHE A 26 19.04 1.22 24.28
CA PHE A 26 17.72 1.60 23.80
C PHE A 26 17.38 3.03 24.20
N VAL A 27 16.92 3.80 23.24
CA VAL A 27 16.44 5.17 23.43
C VAL A 27 14.96 5.27 23.08
N PRO A 28 14.25 6.30 23.59
CA PRO A 28 12.85 6.49 23.26
C PRO A 28 12.65 6.85 21.78
N GLU A 29 11.68 6.23 21.12
CA GLU A 29 11.24 6.62 19.77
C GLU A 29 10.44 7.94 19.81
N ARG A 30 9.69 8.15 20.90
CA ARG A 30 8.81 9.32 21.06
C ARG A 30 9.57 10.49 21.66
N GLY A 31 9.25 11.69 21.17
CA GLY A 31 9.84 12.93 21.69
C GLY A 31 9.41 13.25 23.13
N PHE A 32 10.21 14.09 23.81
CA PHE A 32 10.00 14.45 25.22
C PHE A 32 8.59 15.00 25.51
N SER A 33 8.05 15.83 24.62
CA SER A 33 6.69 16.38 24.78
C SER A 33 5.62 15.30 24.86
N CYS A 34 5.72 14.26 24.01
CA CYS A 34 4.73 13.19 23.96
C CYS A 34 4.83 12.29 25.18
N ILE A 35 6.02 11.80 25.49
CA ILE A 35 6.23 10.88 26.61
C ILE A 35 5.91 11.53 27.95
N SER A 36 6.28 12.81 28.15
CA SER A 36 6.08 13.51 29.41
C SER A 36 4.63 13.96 29.64
N ASN A 37 3.82 14.03 28.58
CA ASN A 37 2.39 14.24 28.70
C ASN A 37 1.64 12.95 29.03
N ALA A 38 2.13 11.80 28.54
CA ALA A 38 1.56 10.50 28.84
C ALA A 38 1.99 10.00 30.24
N ILE A 39 3.26 10.19 30.57
CA ILE A 39 3.92 9.69 31.79
C ILE A 39 4.59 10.89 32.50
N PRO A 40 3.87 11.58 33.41
CA PRO A 40 4.29 12.90 33.92
C PRO A 40 5.63 12.93 34.66
N PHE A 41 6.02 11.85 35.35
CA PHE A 41 7.29 11.83 36.11
C PHE A 41 8.51 12.08 35.22
N VAL A 42 8.44 11.69 33.93
CA VAL A 42 9.52 11.92 32.95
C VAL A 42 9.81 13.41 32.82
N ARG A 43 8.79 14.28 32.95
CA ARG A 43 8.98 15.74 32.97
C ARG A 43 9.76 16.20 34.20
N GLU A 44 9.40 15.67 35.36
CA GLU A 44 9.96 16.08 36.65
C GLU A 44 11.43 15.68 36.76
N GLU A 45 11.76 14.48 36.28
CA GLU A 45 13.12 13.94 36.32
C GLU A 45 14.03 14.56 35.27
N LYS A 46 13.59 14.66 34.01
CA LYS A 46 14.46 15.14 32.92
C LYS A 46 14.47 16.65 32.79
N GLN A 47 13.38 17.33 33.14
CA GLN A 47 13.21 18.79 33.20
C GLN A 47 13.34 19.55 31.86
N THR A 48 14.33 19.18 31.02
CA THR A 48 14.65 19.85 29.77
C THR A 48 14.73 18.85 28.61
N PHE A 49 14.47 19.34 27.39
CA PHE A 49 14.62 18.55 26.16
C PHE A 49 16.04 18.04 25.97
N TYR A 50 17.05 18.85 26.35
CA TYR A 50 18.45 18.46 26.24
C TYR A 50 18.77 17.26 27.13
N ASN A 51 18.36 17.28 28.41
CA ASN A 51 18.60 16.15 29.32
C ASN A 51 17.88 14.87 28.86
N TYR A 52 16.66 15.00 28.33
CA TYR A 52 15.93 13.87 27.75
C TYR A 52 16.64 13.29 26.53
N ALA A 53 17.09 14.14 25.61
CA ALA A 53 17.85 13.72 24.41
C ALA A 53 19.25 13.16 24.72
N GLN A 54 19.68 13.22 25.99
CA GLN A 54 20.95 12.66 26.48
C GLN A 54 20.72 11.47 27.42
N SER A 55 19.52 10.89 27.45
CA SER A 55 19.16 9.78 28.33
C SER A 55 18.79 8.54 27.52
N SER A 56 19.26 7.37 27.93
CA SER A 56 18.69 6.10 27.46
C SER A 56 17.34 5.83 28.12
N LEU A 57 16.61 4.82 27.65
CA LEU A 57 15.41 4.35 28.31
C LEU A 57 15.70 3.83 29.72
N GLY A 58 16.86 3.21 29.93
CA GLY A 58 17.32 2.82 31.25
C GLY A 58 17.49 4.02 32.18
N ASP A 59 18.04 5.12 31.68
CA ASP A 59 18.18 6.36 32.47
C ASP A 59 16.83 7.03 32.79
N ILE A 60 15.81 6.83 31.95
CA ILE A 60 14.47 7.43 32.14
C ILE A 60 13.62 6.59 33.08
N PHE A 61 13.58 5.27 32.88
CA PHE A 61 12.63 4.39 33.55
C PHE A 61 13.29 3.52 34.63
N GLY A 62 14.61 3.35 34.59
CA GLY A 62 15.36 2.56 35.55
C GLY A 62 14.83 1.14 35.68
N ASN A 63 14.56 0.72 36.93
CA ASN A 63 14.15 -0.65 37.24
C ASN A 63 12.73 -1.02 36.78
N SER A 64 11.88 -0.04 36.46
CA SER A 64 10.53 -0.35 35.96
C SER A 64 10.59 -0.91 34.54
N LEU A 65 11.57 -0.47 33.73
CA LEU A 65 11.80 -0.97 32.38
C LEU A 65 12.29 -2.42 32.34
N THR A 66 13.21 -2.79 33.24
CA THR A 66 13.81 -4.14 33.23
C THR A 66 12.80 -5.24 33.59
N LYS A 67 11.72 -4.88 34.28
CA LYS A 67 10.61 -5.79 34.61
C LYS A 67 9.44 -5.69 33.63
N ALA A 68 9.43 -4.67 32.75
CA ALA A 68 8.35 -4.46 31.82
C ALA A 68 8.40 -5.50 30.70
N PRO A 69 7.27 -6.15 30.37
CA PRO A 69 7.17 -6.95 29.16
C PRO A 69 7.31 -6.07 27.92
N TYR A 70 7.77 -6.66 26.82
CA TYR A 70 7.89 -5.97 25.55
C TYR A 70 7.52 -6.87 24.36
N LEU A 71 7.11 -6.21 23.28
CA LEU A 71 6.96 -6.79 21.95
C LEU A 71 7.93 -6.11 21.00
N GLU A 72 8.54 -6.89 20.11
CA GLU A 72 9.48 -6.40 19.11
C GLU A 72 8.86 -6.53 17.71
N ALA A 73 8.97 -5.46 16.92
CA ALA A 73 8.71 -5.53 15.49
C ALA A 73 10.00 -5.99 14.79
N ASN A 74 9.98 -7.19 14.21
CA ASN A 74 11.15 -7.80 13.57
C ASN A 74 11.14 -7.68 12.03
N THR A 75 10.12 -7.03 11.47
CA THR A 75 9.98 -6.76 10.03
C THR A 75 9.26 -5.43 9.86
N LEU A 76 9.92 -4.49 9.20
CA LEU A 76 9.39 -3.14 8.93
C LEU A 76 9.39 -2.83 7.43
N GLU A 77 9.95 -3.73 6.62
CA GLU A 77 10.08 -3.58 5.19
C GLU A 77 8.73 -3.69 4.49
N SER A 78 8.45 -2.72 3.61
CA SER A 78 7.32 -2.79 2.69
C SER A 78 7.45 -4.06 1.84
N THR A 79 6.49 -4.97 1.99
CA THR A 79 6.56 -6.35 1.48
C THR A 79 5.27 -6.70 0.72
N VAL A 80 5.42 -7.31 -0.44
CA VAL A 80 4.32 -7.92 -1.21
C VAL A 80 4.19 -9.38 -0.81
N PHE A 81 2.97 -9.81 -0.49
CA PHE A 81 2.66 -11.21 -0.21
C PHE A 81 1.97 -11.84 -1.42
N ILE A 82 2.70 -12.69 -2.14
CA ILE A 82 2.20 -13.36 -3.36
C ILE A 82 1.46 -14.63 -2.97
N ASN A 83 0.17 -14.70 -3.30
CA ASN A 83 -0.64 -15.90 -3.07
C ASN A 83 -0.34 -16.98 -4.13
N THR A 84 0.24 -18.10 -3.72
CA THR A 84 0.54 -19.25 -4.60
C THR A 84 -0.61 -20.27 -4.68
N GLY A 85 -1.72 -20.01 -3.98
CA GLY A 85 -2.92 -20.84 -3.89
C GLY A 85 -3.16 -21.37 -2.48
N ASN A 86 -2.10 -21.84 -1.81
CA ASN A 86 -2.17 -22.43 -0.47
C ASN A 86 -1.41 -21.60 0.58
N GLU A 87 -0.49 -20.75 0.16
CA GLU A 87 0.37 -19.95 1.03
C GLU A 87 0.65 -18.58 0.41
N PHE A 88 1.26 -17.71 1.22
CA PHE A 88 1.74 -16.40 0.78
C PHE A 88 3.26 -16.36 0.85
N THR A 89 3.91 -16.08 -0.28
CA THR A 89 5.35 -15.88 -0.33
C THR A 89 5.67 -14.39 -0.18
N PRO A 90 6.46 -13.97 0.83
CA PRO A 90 6.86 -12.59 1.00
C PRO A 90 7.93 -12.20 -0.03
N VAL A 91 7.78 -11.03 -0.63
CA VAL A 91 8.78 -10.39 -1.48
C VAL A 91 8.97 -8.96 -1.01
N ILE A 92 10.16 -8.65 -0.52
CA ILE A 92 10.52 -7.30 -0.09
C ILE A 92 10.57 -6.39 -1.32
N LEU A 93 9.91 -5.23 -1.23
CA LEU A 93 9.93 -4.24 -2.30
C LEU A 93 11.28 -3.52 -2.39
N PRO A 94 11.64 -2.96 -3.56
CA PRO A 94 12.88 -2.20 -3.74
C PRO A 94 13.07 -1.09 -2.71
N PHE A 95 14.33 -0.65 -2.55
CA PHE A 95 14.73 0.37 -1.58
C PHE A 95 13.86 1.62 -1.64
N GLU A 96 13.44 2.07 -2.83
CA GLU A 96 12.60 3.26 -3.01
C GLU A 96 11.25 3.17 -2.28
N ALA A 97 10.73 1.96 -2.05
CA ALA A 97 9.52 1.74 -1.28
C ALA A 97 9.73 1.91 0.24
N GLN A 98 10.98 1.89 0.70
CA GLN A 98 11.37 2.00 2.11
C GLN A 98 11.73 3.44 2.52
N ILE A 99 11.98 4.33 1.54
CA ILE A 99 12.50 5.70 1.76
C ILE A 99 11.55 6.58 2.59
N THR A 100 10.24 6.36 2.49
CA THR A 100 9.23 7.20 3.12
C THR A 100 7.92 6.44 3.31
N THR A 101 6.98 7.00 4.09
CA THR A 101 5.68 6.38 4.34
C THR A 101 4.91 6.11 3.07
N ALA A 102 4.45 4.87 2.88
CA ALA A 102 3.49 4.49 1.85
C ALA A 102 2.05 4.59 2.40
N MET A 103 1.27 5.54 1.89
CA MET A 103 -0.11 5.80 2.33
C MET A 103 -1.16 5.01 1.54
N HIS A 104 -0.85 4.60 0.32
CA HIS A 104 -1.69 3.76 -0.54
C HIS A 104 -0.78 2.82 -1.31
N ALA A 105 -1.16 1.55 -1.40
CA ALA A 105 -0.50 0.55 -2.25
C ALA A 105 -1.55 0.01 -3.22
N GLY A 106 -1.48 0.46 -4.46
CA GLY A 106 -2.41 0.08 -5.52
C GLY A 106 -1.77 -0.89 -6.49
N VAL A 107 -2.54 -1.87 -6.97
CA VAL A 107 -2.08 -2.86 -7.96
C VAL A 107 -2.83 -2.68 -9.27
N ALA A 108 -2.09 -2.57 -10.38
CA ALA A 108 -2.62 -2.54 -11.73
C ALA A 108 -1.52 -2.90 -12.74
N ASP A 109 -1.89 -3.32 -13.94
CA ASP A 109 -0.95 -3.46 -15.06
C ASP A 109 -0.77 -2.08 -15.70
N ILE A 110 0.21 -1.34 -15.18
CA ILE A 110 0.45 0.07 -15.51
C ILE A 110 1.10 0.16 -16.90
N ASN A 111 1.96 -0.78 -17.25
CA ASN A 111 2.68 -0.78 -18.53
C ASN A 111 1.93 -1.52 -19.67
N GLY A 112 0.88 -2.28 -19.34
CA GLY A 112 0.02 -3.02 -20.27
C GLY A 112 0.62 -4.35 -20.78
N ASP A 113 1.59 -4.94 -20.08
CA ASP A 113 2.30 -6.15 -20.51
C ASP A 113 1.65 -7.48 -20.04
N GLY A 114 0.58 -7.40 -19.25
CA GLY A 114 -0.12 -8.54 -18.67
C GLY A 114 0.45 -9.01 -17.32
N HIS A 115 1.35 -8.24 -16.71
CA HIS A 115 1.88 -8.41 -15.36
C HIS A 115 1.32 -7.33 -14.43
N GLU A 116 1.23 -7.65 -13.14
CA GLU A 116 0.72 -6.69 -12.16
C GLU A 116 1.88 -5.83 -11.65
N ASP A 117 1.71 -4.52 -11.75
CA ASP A 117 2.59 -3.50 -11.22
C ASP A 117 1.99 -2.89 -9.95
N ILE A 118 2.79 -2.09 -9.24
CA ILE A 118 2.40 -1.43 -8.01
C ILE A 118 2.61 0.08 -8.14
N PHE A 119 1.66 0.85 -7.63
CA PHE A 119 1.83 2.26 -7.33
C PHE A 119 1.76 2.50 -5.83
N LEU A 120 2.74 3.22 -5.28
CA LEU A 120 2.70 3.71 -3.91
C LEU A 120 2.45 5.22 -3.89
N SER A 121 1.38 5.65 -3.20
CA SER A 121 1.29 7.03 -2.72
C SER A 121 2.24 7.19 -1.55
N GLN A 122 3.10 8.20 -1.60
CA GLN A 122 4.17 8.40 -0.62
C GLN A 122 4.01 9.69 0.19
N ASN A 123 4.73 9.76 1.32
CA ASN A 123 4.87 10.90 2.23
C ASN A 123 3.80 11.01 3.32
N PHE A 124 4.22 11.52 4.48
CA PHE A 124 3.38 11.82 5.63
C PHE A 124 3.97 12.99 6.45
N PHE A 125 3.19 14.05 6.62
CA PHE A 125 3.63 15.32 7.19
C PHE A 125 3.04 15.59 8.57
N ALA A 126 1.97 14.88 8.95
CA ALA A 126 1.33 15.01 10.26
C ALA A 126 2.10 14.25 11.35
N VAL A 127 3.42 14.51 11.41
CA VAL A 127 4.36 13.96 12.39
C VAL A 127 4.39 14.83 13.66
N GLN A 128 5.00 14.31 14.71
CA GLN A 128 5.23 15.06 15.95
C GLN A 128 6.15 16.26 15.69
N LYS A 129 6.15 17.25 16.59
CA LYS A 129 6.94 18.47 16.39
C LYS A 129 8.44 18.19 16.34
N GLU A 130 8.87 17.18 17.10
CA GLU A 130 10.24 16.70 17.23
C GLU A 130 10.63 15.67 16.16
N THR A 131 9.71 15.27 15.28
CA THR A 131 9.96 14.30 14.21
C THR A 131 9.95 15.01 12.87
N ASP A 132 10.96 14.74 12.04
CA ASP A 132 11.00 15.28 10.69
C ASP A 132 9.88 14.70 9.82
N ARG A 133 9.45 15.48 8.83
CA ARG A 133 8.42 15.04 7.89
C ARG A 133 8.97 13.97 6.96
N ASN A 134 8.13 13.00 6.65
CA ASN A 134 8.40 12.01 5.63
C ASN A 134 8.07 12.67 4.27
N ASP A 135 9.04 13.33 3.63
CA ASP A 135 8.85 14.14 2.39
C ASP A 135 9.82 13.78 1.24
N SER A 136 10.40 12.58 1.30
CA SER A 136 11.39 12.12 0.32
C SER A 136 10.76 11.47 -0.93
N GLY A 137 9.48 11.07 -0.85
CA GLY A 137 8.78 10.37 -1.93
C GLY A 137 8.21 11.30 -2.99
N ARG A 138 8.04 10.74 -4.20
CA ARG A 138 7.48 11.44 -5.37
C ARG A 138 6.30 10.71 -6.01
N GLY A 139 5.85 9.64 -5.36
CA GLY A 139 4.94 8.66 -5.94
C GLY A 139 5.80 7.63 -6.67
N LEU A 140 5.60 6.36 -6.34
CA LEU A 140 6.50 5.30 -6.79
C LEU A 140 5.74 4.31 -7.65
N VAL A 141 6.17 4.15 -8.89
CA VAL A 141 5.75 3.05 -9.76
C VAL A 141 6.78 1.93 -9.61
N ILE A 142 6.32 0.71 -9.43
CA ILE A 142 7.15 -0.49 -9.31
C ILE A 142 6.61 -1.50 -10.31
N LEU A 143 7.42 -1.89 -11.30
CA LEU A 143 7.05 -2.82 -12.34
C LEU A 143 7.25 -4.26 -11.89
N GLY A 144 6.28 -5.13 -12.18
CA GLY A 144 6.36 -6.56 -11.91
C GLY A 144 6.74 -7.35 -13.15
N ASP A 145 7.63 -8.33 -13.02
CA ASP A 145 8.02 -9.20 -14.16
C ASP A 145 7.10 -10.42 -14.38
N GLY A 146 6.06 -10.55 -13.54
CA GLY A 146 5.14 -11.67 -13.52
C GLY A 146 5.69 -12.96 -12.92
N LYS A 147 6.92 -12.96 -12.42
CA LYS A 147 7.57 -14.06 -11.68
C LYS A 147 7.75 -13.75 -10.20
N GLY A 148 7.29 -12.57 -9.77
CA GLY A 148 7.40 -12.09 -8.40
C GLY A 148 8.63 -11.21 -8.15
N ASN A 149 9.34 -10.79 -9.20
CA ASN A 149 10.37 -9.76 -9.06
C ASN A 149 9.76 -8.38 -9.35
N PHE A 150 10.23 -7.38 -8.61
CA PHE A 150 9.73 -6.02 -8.66
C PHE A 150 10.89 -5.04 -8.82
N GLU A 151 10.77 -4.10 -9.76
CA GLU A 151 11.77 -3.08 -10.03
C GLU A 151 11.14 -1.69 -10.00
N SER A 152 11.74 -0.75 -9.28
CA SER A 152 11.25 0.62 -9.21
C SER A 152 11.45 1.32 -10.56
N LEU A 153 10.43 2.03 -11.02
CA LEU A 153 10.50 2.88 -12.21
C LEU A 153 10.68 4.34 -11.78
N PRO A 154 11.86 4.94 -11.98
CA PRO A 154 12.13 6.32 -11.55
C PRO A 154 11.16 7.34 -12.14
N GLY A 155 10.89 8.42 -11.39
CA GLY A 155 9.93 9.47 -11.77
C GLY A 155 10.20 10.12 -13.13
N HIS A 156 11.47 10.25 -13.55
CA HIS A 156 11.82 10.80 -14.86
C HIS A 156 11.48 9.86 -16.02
N SER A 157 11.35 8.55 -15.75
CA SER A 157 10.97 7.53 -16.72
C SER A 157 9.46 7.25 -16.70
N SER A 158 8.85 7.20 -15.49
CA SER A 158 7.40 7.00 -15.34
C SER A 158 6.58 8.24 -15.69
N GLY A 159 7.18 9.43 -15.58
CA GLY A 159 6.48 10.72 -15.67
C GLY A 159 5.66 11.07 -14.42
N ILE A 160 5.67 10.22 -13.40
CA ILE A 160 4.98 10.47 -12.13
C ILE A 160 5.88 11.32 -11.22
N LEU A 161 5.41 12.53 -10.92
CA LEU A 161 6.13 13.47 -10.05
C LEU A 161 5.16 14.23 -9.15
N ILE A 162 5.01 13.71 -7.93
CA ILE A 162 4.07 14.21 -6.93
C ILE A 162 4.85 14.66 -5.69
N TYR A 163 5.16 15.94 -5.61
CA TYR A 163 5.66 16.56 -4.39
C TYR A 163 4.52 16.82 -3.42
N GLY A 164 4.77 16.64 -2.13
CA GLY A 164 3.76 16.85 -1.10
C GLY A 164 3.19 15.56 -0.53
N GLU A 165 2.12 15.71 0.22
CA GLU A 165 1.57 14.65 1.06
C GLU A 165 0.51 13.83 0.32
N GLN A 166 0.90 12.69 -0.25
CA GLN A 166 0.01 11.87 -1.07
C GLN A 166 -0.91 11.03 -0.18
N ARG A 167 -2.11 10.73 -0.68
CA ARG A 167 -3.16 10.00 0.05
C ARG A 167 -3.72 8.88 -0.80
N GLY A 168 -5.03 8.85 -0.99
CA GLY A 168 -5.70 7.89 -1.84
C GLY A 168 -5.26 8.03 -3.29
N ALA A 169 -5.23 6.90 -3.98
CA ALA A 169 -5.08 6.84 -5.42
C ALA A 169 -6.11 5.89 -6.02
N ALA A 170 -6.41 6.08 -7.30
CA ALA A 170 -7.35 5.23 -8.02
C ALA A 170 -6.88 5.03 -9.47
N PHE A 171 -6.98 3.79 -9.93
CA PHE A 171 -6.76 3.45 -11.33
C PHE A 171 -8.07 3.43 -12.12
N ALA A 172 -8.05 4.00 -13.32
CA ALA A 172 -9.18 3.98 -14.24
C ALA A 172 -8.70 4.15 -15.70
N ASP A 173 -9.53 3.75 -16.65
CA ASP A 173 -9.39 4.13 -18.06
C ASP A 173 -10.30 5.34 -18.30
N TYR A 174 -9.82 6.52 -17.91
CA TYR A 174 -10.62 7.74 -17.79
C TYR A 174 -11.03 8.28 -19.16
N ASN A 175 -10.10 8.22 -20.13
CA ASN A 175 -10.31 8.71 -21.49
C ASN A 175 -10.86 7.63 -22.45
N MET A 176 -11.03 6.39 -21.97
CA MET A 176 -11.52 5.24 -22.73
C MET A 176 -10.60 4.76 -23.86
N ASP A 177 -9.29 4.97 -23.75
CA ASP A 177 -8.28 4.47 -24.69
C ASP A 177 -7.75 3.05 -24.37
N ALA A 178 -8.29 2.45 -23.30
CA ALA A 178 -7.92 1.14 -22.78
C ALA A 178 -6.49 1.07 -22.22
N ARG A 179 -5.97 2.18 -21.67
CA ARG A 179 -4.77 2.23 -20.84
C ARG A 179 -5.16 2.57 -19.40
N ILE A 180 -4.37 2.11 -18.44
CA ILE A 180 -4.59 2.46 -17.04
C ILE A 180 -4.03 3.86 -16.78
N ASP A 181 -4.92 4.80 -16.47
CA ASP A 181 -4.63 6.11 -15.91
C ASP A 181 -4.61 6.06 -14.38
N LEU A 182 -4.02 7.09 -13.77
CA LEU A 182 -3.84 7.18 -12.33
C LEU A 182 -4.33 8.53 -11.80
N LEU A 183 -5.25 8.51 -10.85
CA LEU A 183 -5.64 9.67 -10.04
C LEU A 183 -4.99 9.58 -8.67
N VAL A 184 -4.36 10.65 -8.19
CA VAL A 184 -3.76 10.71 -6.85
C VAL A 184 -4.25 11.96 -6.12
N THR A 185 -4.80 11.75 -4.92
CA THR A 185 -5.19 12.82 -4.00
C THR A 185 -4.02 13.22 -3.11
N GLN A 186 -4.05 14.47 -2.64
CA GLN A 186 -3.04 15.00 -1.73
C GLN A 186 -3.71 15.72 -0.57
N ASN A 187 -3.12 15.63 0.62
CA ASN A 187 -3.49 16.50 1.72
C ASN A 187 -2.81 17.86 1.54
N GLY A 188 -3.58 18.95 1.65
CA GLY A 188 -3.06 20.32 1.51
C GLY A 188 -2.60 20.73 0.10
N ALA A 189 -2.84 19.93 -0.93
CA ALA A 189 -2.46 20.23 -2.31
C ALA A 189 -3.51 19.74 -3.34
N LYS A 190 -3.32 20.09 -4.62
CA LYS A 190 -4.26 19.71 -5.69
C LYS A 190 -4.21 18.22 -5.98
N THR A 191 -5.36 17.61 -6.24
CA THR A 191 -5.46 16.28 -6.85
C THR A 191 -4.79 16.28 -8.23
N LYS A 192 -4.09 15.21 -8.57
CA LYS A 192 -3.40 15.02 -9.85
C LYS A 192 -4.00 13.85 -10.61
N LEU A 193 -4.28 14.06 -11.89
CA LEU A 193 -4.68 13.01 -12.84
C LEU A 193 -3.53 12.82 -13.83
N TYR A 194 -3.06 11.59 -13.97
CA TYR A 194 -2.03 11.18 -14.91
C TYR A 194 -2.65 10.31 -15.98
N GLN A 195 -2.65 10.81 -17.21
CA GLN A 195 -3.02 10.04 -18.38
C GLN A 195 -1.84 9.20 -18.85
N ASN A 196 -2.07 7.91 -19.07
CA ASN A 196 -1.00 7.00 -19.49
C ASN A 196 -0.87 6.96 -21.02
N ILE A 197 0.22 7.52 -21.52
CA ILE A 197 0.49 7.63 -22.97
C ILE A 197 1.51 6.62 -23.49
N ASN A 198 2.13 5.81 -22.61
CA ASN A 198 3.24 4.93 -22.97
C ASN A 198 2.90 3.44 -22.90
N SER A 199 1.84 3.03 -22.20
CA SER A 199 1.47 1.62 -22.05
C SER A 199 0.84 0.99 -23.30
N LYS A 200 0.80 -0.34 -23.35
CA LYS A 200 0.02 -1.04 -24.39
C LYS A 200 -1.47 -1.01 -24.01
N PRO A 201 -2.40 -0.67 -24.93
CA PRO A 201 -3.82 -0.80 -24.65
C PRO A 201 -4.21 -2.25 -24.34
N GLY A 202 -4.94 -2.46 -23.25
CA GLY A 202 -5.43 -3.76 -22.82
C GLY A 202 -6.83 -4.12 -23.30
N LEU A 203 -7.35 -5.22 -22.78
CA LEU A 203 -8.76 -5.61 -22.87
C LEU A 203 -9.55 -4.88 -21.78
N ARG A 204 -10.51 -4.05 -22.19
CA ARG A 204 -11.42 -3.36 -21.28
C ARG A 204 -12.60 -4.28 -20.90
N VAL A 205 -12.68 -4.67 -19.64
CA VAL A 205 -13.68 -5.63 -19.13
C VAL A 205 -14.67 -4.91 -18.22
N THR A 206 -15.95 -4.99 -18.54
CA THR A 206 -17.05 -4.49 -17.71
C THR A 206 -17.91 -5.65 -17.26
N LEU A 207 -18.06 -5.82 -15.95
CA LEU A 207 -19.02 -6.75 -15.37
C LEU A 207 -20.30 -6.02 -14.99
N ARG A 208 -21.45 -6.58 -15.35
CA ARG A 208 -22.77 -6.09 -14.96
C ARG A 208 -23.39 -7.09 -14.00
N GLY A 209 -23.48 -6.71 -12.74
CA GLY A 209 -23.99 -7.59 -11.68
C GLY A 209 -25.50 -7.49 -11.47
N PRO A 210 -26.04 -8.20 -10.47
CA PRO A 210 -27.44 -8.11 -10.09
C PRO A 210 -27.79 -6.74 -9.51
N LYS A 211 -29.09 -6.45 -9.35
CA LYS A 211 -29.61 -5.16 -8.85
C LYS A 211 -28.94 -4.67 -7.56
N ASN A 212 -28.62 -5.56 -6.63
CA ASN A 212 -28.03 -5.22 -5.34
C ASN A 212 -26.49 -5.12 -5.37
N ASN A 213 -25.85 -5.49 -6.48
CA ASN A 213 -24.40 -5.35 -6.69
C ASN A 213 -24.12 -5.06 -8.17
N PRO A 214 -24.52 -3.88 -8.70
CA PRO A 214 -24.51 -3.60 -10.14
C PRO A 214 -23.09 -3.56 -10.74
N TRP A 215 -22.08 -3.27 -9.93
CA TRP A 215 -20.66 -3.23 -10.32
C TRP A 215 -19.91 -4.54 -10.06
N SER A 216 -20.61 -5.57 -9.60
CA SER A 216 -20.06 -6.92 -9.41
C SER A 216 -18.85 -6.96 -8.45
N PHE A 217 -18.83 -6.14 -7.41
CA PHE A 217 -17.79 -6.18 -6.38
C PHE A 217 -17.68 -7.59 -5.77
N GLY A 218 -16.44 -8.05 -5.56
CA GLY A 218 -16.10 -9.43 -5.16
C GLY A 218 -15.95 -10.42 -6.31
N SER A 219 -16.23 -10.00 -7.56
CA SER A 219 -15.99 -10.86 -8.73
C SER A 219 -14.50 -10.96 -9.03
N LYS A 220 -14.08 -12.14 -9.46
CA LYS A 220 -12.68 -12.44 -9.78
C LYS A 220 -12.56 -12.78 -11.27
N ILE A 221 -11.59 -12.16 -11.93
CA ILE A 221 -11.39 -12.19 -13.38
C ILE A 221 -10.00 -12.77 -13.69
N ARG A 222 -9.92 -13.73 -14.63
CA ARG A 222 -8.64 -14.19 -15.23
C ARG A 222 -8.72 -14.29 -16.73
N ILE A 223 -7.66 -13.88 -17.39
CA ILE A 223 -7.44 -14.17 -18.81
C ILE A 223 -6.92 -15.59 -18.98
N GLN A 224 -7.41 -16.30 -20.00
CA GLN A 224 -6.79 -17.53 -20.51
C GLN A 224 -6.20 -17.26 -21.89
N TYR A 225 -4.90 -17.51 -21.99
CA TYR A 225 -4.13 -17.37 -23.22
C TYR A 225 -4.37 -18.55 -24.17
N ASN A 226 -4.00 -18.39 -25.44
CA ASN A 226 -4.20 -19.41 -26.47
C ASN A 226 -3.45 -20.73 -26.21
N ASP A 227 -2.36 -20.68 -25.44
CA ASP A 227 -1.58 -21.85 -25.02
C ASP A 227 -2.17 -22.54 -23.77
N GLY A 228 -3.32 -22.07 -23.27
CA GLY A 228 -3.99 -22.59 -22.08
C GLY A 228 -3.47 -22.01 -20.76
N THR A 229 -2.39 -21.23 -20.77
CA THR A 229 -1.88 -20.58 -19.56
C THR A 229 -2.83 -19.50 -19.06
N MET A 230 -2.82 -19.25 -17.76
CA MET A 230 -3.70 -18.28 -17.11
C MET A 230 -2.92 -17.02 -16.73
N GLY A 231 -3.52 -15.85 -16.94
CA GLY A 231 -3.03 -14.59 -16.39
C GLY A 231 -3.25 -14.45 -14.87
N PRO A 232 -2.79 -13.34 -14.27
CA PRO A 232 -3.07 -13.03 -12.88
C PRO A 232 -4.58 -12.94 -12.62
N MET A 233 -4.96 -13.16 -11.36
CA MET A 233 -6.35 -13.00 -10.91
C MET A 233 -6.56 -11.57 -10.41
N ARG A 234 -7.55 -10.88 -10.98
CA ARG A 234 -8.01 -9.59 -10.46
C ARG A 234 -9.35 -9.72 -9.80
N GLU A 235 -9.46 -9.15 -8.61
CA GLU A 235 -10.75 -8.99 -7.93
C GLU A 235 -11.26 -7.57 -8.14
N ILE A 236 -12.54 -7.42 -8.48
CA ILE A 236 -13.20 -6.11 -8.48
C ILE A 236 -13.51 -5.75 -7.02
N GLN A 237 -12.72 -4.85 -6.46
CA GLN A 237 -12.81 -4.48 -5.05
C GLN A 237 -13.72 -3.26 -4.81
N SER A 238 -14.35 -3.25 -3.64
CA SER A 238 -15.01 -2.06 -3.10
C SER A 238 -14.04 -1.36 -2.15
N GLY A 239 -13.29 -0.39 -2.68
CA GLY A 239 -12.16 0.25 -2.01
C GLY A 239 -10.82 -0.34 -2.44
N SER A 240 -9.81 0.50 -2.58
CA SER A 240 -8.48 0.10 -3.08
C SER A 240 -7.31 0.71 -2.29
N GLY A 241 -7.58 1.28 -1.11
CA GLY A 241 -6.58 1.86 -0.22
C GLY A 241 -7.14 3.04 0.58
N TYR A 242 -6.28 3.99 0.97
CA TYR A 242 -6.68 5.14 1.79
C TYR A 242 -7.82 5.95 1.15
N TRP A 243 -9.04 5.81 1.69
CA TRP A 243 -10.27 6.51 1.27
C TRP A 243 -10.45 6.64 -0.25
N SER A 244 -10.12 5.59 -0.98
CA SER A 244 -10.09 5.58 -2.44
C SER A 244 -10.61 4.27 -3.01
N GLN A 245 -11.02 4.31 -4.27
CA GLN A 245 -11.58 3.17 -4.98
C GLN A 245 -11.21 3.21 -6.46
N ASN A 246 -10.67 2.10 -6.95
CA ASN A 246 -10.41 1.88 -8.38
C ASN A 246 -11.72 1.77 -9.17
N SER A 247 -11.63 2.06 -10.48
CA SER A 247 -12.72 1.76 -11.41
C SER A 247 -13.13 0.29 -11.33
N SER A 248 -14.44 0.01 -11.36
CA SER A 248 -14.94 -1.36 -11.50
C SER A 248 -14.69 -1.94 -12.90
N ILE A 249 -14.52 -1.07 -13.90
CA ILE A 249 -14.07 -1.45 -15.24
C ILE A 249 -12.58 -1.73 -15.19
N GLN A 250 -12.20 -2.96 -15.54
CA GLN A 250 -10.81 -3.40 -15.55
C GLN A 250 -10.20 -3.21 -16.94
N VAL A 251 -8.92 -2.81 -16.99
CA VAL A 251 -8.10 -2.93 -18.20
C VAL A 251 -7.07 -4.02 -17.95
N MET A 252 -7.17 -5.11 -18.70
CA MET A 252 -6.30 -6.28 -18.58
C MET A 252 -5.30 -6.26 -19.73
N GLY A 253 -4.02 -6.03 -19.47
CA GLY A 253 -3.00 -6.21 -20.51
C GLY A 253 -2.90 -7.67 -20.92
N LEU A 254 -2.45 -7.87 -22.16
CA LEU A 254 -2.37 -9.19 -22.76
C LEU A 254 -0.90 -9.48 -23.09
N LYS A 255 -0.27 -10.35 -22.30
CA LYS A 255 1.10 -10.82 -22.57
C LYS A 255 1.25 -11.49 -23.94
N ARG A 256 0.17 -12.13 -24.39
CA ARG A 256 0.04 -12.84 -25.66
C ARG A 256 -1.44 -12.93 -26.04
N GLU A 257 -1.72 -13.46 -27.21
CA GLU A 257 -3.11 -13.66 -27.64
C GLU A 257 -3.90 -14.51 -26.64
N ALA A 258 -5.11 -14.04 -26.35
CA ALA A 258 -6.06 -14.68 -25.46
C ALA A 258 -7.43 -14.80 -26.14
N LYS A 259 -8.12 -15.90 -25.87
CA LYS A 259 -9.45 -16.18 -26.42
C LYS A 259 -10.56 -16.09 -25.40
N LYS A 260 -10.25 -16.25 -24.12
CA LYS A 260 -11.26 -16.42 -23.08
C LYS A 260 -10.93 -15.63 -21.84
N ILE A 261 -11.99 -15.24 -21.15
CA ILE A 261 -11.94 -14.72 -19.79
C ILE A 261 -12.78 -15.61 -18.89
N TYR A 262 -12.23 -15.95 -17.74
CA TYR A 262 -12.91 -16.67 -16.67
C TYR A 262 -13.35 -15.66 -15.63
N ILE A 263 -14.63 -15.73 -15.27
CA ILE A 263 -15.23 -14.86 -14.26
C ILE A 263 -15.82 -15.76 -13.19
N GLN A 264 -15.36 -15.59 -11.96
CA GLN A 264 -16.06 -16.06 -10.78
C GLN A 264 -16.85 -14.89 -10.21
N TRP A 265 -18.16 -15.02 -10.14
CA TRP A 265 -19.05 -14.00 -9.59
C TRP A 265 -19.03 -14.00 -8.05
N PRO A 266 -19.60 -12.97 -7.39
CA PRO A 266 -19.51 -12.84 -5.93
C PRO A 266 -20.20 -13.98 -5.17
N ASP A 267 -21.17 -14.65 -5.81
CA ASP A 267 -21.86 -15.83 -5.26
C ASP A 267 -21.09 -17.15 -5.48
N GLY A 268 -19.92 -17.09 -6.13
CA GLY A 268 -19.09 -18.25 -6.46
C GLY A 268 -19.44 -18.94 -7.78
N SER A 269 -20.53 -18.56 -8.44
CA SER A 269 -20.86 -19.06 -9.78
C SER A 269 -19.78 -18.66 -10.79
N LYS A 270 -19.59 -19.46 -11.83
CA LYS A 270 -18.51 -19.28 -12.80
C LYS A 270 -19.05 -19.18 -14.21
N THR A 271 -18.50 -18.23 -14.97
CA THR A 271 -18.80 -18.05 -16.38
C THR A 271 -17.51 -17.91 -17.18
N THR A 272 -17.59 -18.19 -18.47
CA THR A 272 -16.49 -18.04 -19.41
C THR A 272 -17.01 -17.27 -20.61
N GLU A 273 -16.37 -16.15 -20.91
CA GLU A 273 -16.72 -15.33 -22.07
C GLU A 273 -15.60 -15.40 -23.11
N THR A 274 -15.97 -15.31 -24.40
CA THR A 274 -14.99 -15.28 -25.50
C THR A 274 -14.59 -13.84 -25.79
N ILE A 275 -13.29 -13.61 -25.98
CA ILE A 275 -12.74 -12.30 -26.34
C ILE A 275 -12.94 -12.11 -27.85
N GLN A 276 -13.79 -11.15 -28.24
CA GLN A 276 -14.11 -10.84 -29.63
C GLN A 276 -13.57 -9.47 -30.10
N GLY A 277 -12.81 -8.78 -29.26
CA GLY A 277 -12.27 -7.45 -29.54
C GLY A 277 -11.60 -6.83 -28.32
N LYS A 278 -11.44 -5.50 -28.32
CA LYS A 278 -10.77 -4.75 -27.22
C LYS A 278 -11.68 -4.42 -26.03
N LYS A 279 -12.98 -4.68 -26.14
CA LYS A 279 -13.98 -4.44 -25.09
C LYS A 279 -14.79 -5.72 -24.87
N LEU A 280 -14.99 -6.08 -23.61
CA LEU A 280 -15.81 -7.22 -23.19
C LEU A 280 -16.78 -6.76 -22.12
N ILE A 281 -18.07 -7.06 -22.32
CA ILE A 281 -19.11 -6.82 -21.33
C ILE A 281 -19.71 -8.18 -20.97
N ALA A 282 -19.55 -8.58 -19.72
CA ALA A 282 -20.18 -9.79 -19.19
C ALA A 282 -21.31 -9.41 -18.24
N THR A 283 -22.45 -10.08 -18.35
CA THR A 283 -23.63 -9.82 -17.50
C THR A 283 -23.90 -11.03 -16.64
N TYR A 284 -24.03 -10.81 -15.33
CA TYR A 284 -24.44 -11.84 -14.39
C TYR A 284 -25.80 -12.37 -14.79
N ARG A 285 -25.91 -13.70 -14.89
CA ARG A 285 -27.17 -14.40 -15.12
C ARG A 285 -27.38 -15.26 -13.90
N SER A 286 -28.50 -15.04 -13.20
CA SER A 286 -28.89 -15.93 -12.11
C SER A 286 -28.93 -17.37 -12.64
N PRO A 287 -28.42 -18.35 -11.87
CA PRO A 287 -28.57 -19.76 -12.20
C PRO A 287 -30.04 -20.17 -12.30
#